data_AF-A0A8T1A802-F1
#
_entry.id   AF-A0A8T1A802-F1
#
_cell.length_a   1.000
_cell.length_b   1.000
_cell.length_c   1.000
_cell.angle_alpha   90.00
_cell.angle_beta   90.00
_cell.angle_gamma   90.00
#
_symmetry.space_group_name_H-M   'P 1'
#
loop_
_entity.id
_entity.type
_entity.pdbx_description
1 polymer ?
#
loop_
_entity_poly.entity_id
_entity_poly.type
_entity_poly.pdbx_seq_one_letter_code
_entity_poly.pdbx_strand_id
1 'polypeptide(L)'
;MEHPVFTNLPPAQQDALNKLMSLLGPEGISHLASQGPEAVNTRLESCSRYENTLLEHAQERMSAATAAVSATREGSTRPKPLLVSVKTIEGKDRYNLLLWTREVEMAMGSALL
;
A
#
# COMPACT_ATOMS: atom_id res chain seq x y z
N MET A 1 34.52 -16.09 2.42
CA MET A 1 34.67 -17.57 2.55
C MET A 1 33.39 -18.17 2.03
N GLU A 2 33.48 -19.06 1.04
CA GLU A 2 32.30 -19.75 0.52
C GLU A 2 31.97 -20.89 1.48
N HIS A 3 30.75 -20.90 2.02
CA HIS A 3 30.36 -21.92 2.98
C HIS A 3 29.92 -23.18 2.22
N PRO A 4 30.54 -24.36 2.47
CA PRO A 4 30.24 -25.61 1.75
C PRO A 4 28.79 -26.09 1.93
N VAL A 5 28.07 -25.52 2.90
CA VAL A 5 26.65 -25.79 3.14
C VAL A 5 25.75 -25.18 2.05
N PHE A 6 26.20 -24.12 1.38
CA PHE A 6 25.42 -23.43 0.33
C PHE A 6 25.72 -23.93 -1.08
N THR A 7 26.76 -24.75 -1.27
CA THR A 7 27.19 -25.22 -2.60
C THR A 7 26.32 -26.34 -3.18
N ASN A 8 25.44 -26.94 -2.37
CA ASN A 8 24.58 -28.08 -2.77
C ASN A 8 23.08 -27.72 -2.79
N LEU A 9 22.74 -26.43 -2.81
CA LEU A 9 21.34 -26.01 -2.78
C LEU A 9 20.67 -26.16 -4.17
N PRO A 10 19.42 -26.62 -4.22
CA PRO A 10 18.59 -26.58 -5.42
C PRO A 10 18.50 -25.17 -6.03
N PRO A 11 18.38 -25.04 -7.36
CA PRO A 11 18.27 -23.73 -8.01
C PRO A 11 17.11 -22.86 -7.48
N ALA A 12 15.98 -23.48 -7.11
CA ALA A 12 14.83 -22.79 -6.54
C ALA A 12 15.13 -22.14 -5.18
N GLN A 13 16.09 -22.69 -4.44
CA GLN A 13 16.52 -22.27 -3.12
C GLN A 13 17.64 -21.21 -3.19
N GLN A 14 18.33 -21.10 -4.32
CA GLN A 14 19.39 -20.11 -4.54
C GLN A 14 18.87 -18.66 -4.48
N ASP A 15 17.67 -18.40 -5.02
CA ASP A 15 17.05 -17.06 -4.96
C ASP A 15 16.75 -16.64 -3.51
N ALA A 16 16.15 -17.55 -2.73
CA ALA A 16 15.87 -17.32 -1.32
C ALA A 16 17.17 -17.12 -0.51
N LEU A 17 18.26 -17.79 -0.88
CA LEU A 17 19.56 -17.61 -0.23
C LEU A 17 20.12 -16.23 -0.53
N ASN A 18 20.04 -15.76 -1.79
CA ASN A 18 20.48 -14.41 -2.16
C ASN A 18 19.71 -13.33 -1.40
N LYS A 19 18.39 -13.50 -1.23
CA LYS A 19 17.54 -12.62 -0.42
C LYS A 19 17.98 -12.62 1.04
N LEU A 20 18.22 -13.80 1.63
CA LEU A 20 18.71 -13.91 3.01
C LEU A 20 20.10 -13.29 3.18
N MET A 21 21.00 -13.45 2.21
CA MET A 21 22.32 -12.82 2.25
C MET A 21 22.23 -11.29 2.25
N SER A 22 21.31 -10.74 1.46
CA SER A 22 21.02 -9.30 1.45
C SER A 22 20.44 -8.81 2.79
N LEU A 23 19.58 -9.62 3.42
CA LEU A 23 18.89 -9.24 4.66
C LEU A 23 19.76 -9.38 5.92
N LEU A 24 20.51 -10.49 6.04
CA LEU A 24 21.28 -10.82 7.25
C LEU A 24 22.72 -10.28 7.25
N GLY A 25 23.25 -9.96 6.07
CA GLY A 25 24.66 -9.60 5.92
C GLY A 25 25.62 -10.77 6.16
N PRO A 26 26.94 -10.54 5.99
CA PRO A 26 27.95 -11.59 5.99
C PRO A 26 28.11 -12.31 7.34
N GLU A 27 27.92 -11.62 8.47
CA GLU A 27 27.99 -12.19 9.81
C GLU A 27 26.81 -13.11 10.09
N GLY A 28 25.59 -12.67 9.75
CA GLY A 28 24.38 -13.47 9.95
C GLY A 28 24.37 -14.73 9.07
N ILE A 29 24.92 -14.65 7.86
CA ILE A 29 25.08 -15.79 6.96
C ILE A 29 26.13 -16.78 7.47
N SER A 30 27.23 -16.29 8.04
CA SER A 30 28.25 -17.14 8.64
C SER A 30 27.72 -17.86 9.89
N HIS A 31 26.92 -17.18 10.70
CA HIS A 31 26.22 -17.80 11.81
C HIS A 31 25.22 -18.86 11.32
N LEU A 32 24.39 -18.56 10.32
CA LEU A 32 23.46 -19.53 9.74
C LEU A 32 24.18 -20.76 9.18
N ALA A 33 25.31 -20.56 8.48
CA ALA A 33 26.11 -21.65 7.94
C ALA A 33 26.69 -22.55 9.05
N SER A 34 27.09 -21.96 10.18
CA SER A 34 27.60 -22.70 11.34
C SER A 34 26.56 -23.61 12.01
N GLN A 35 25.26 -23.33 11.82
CA GLN A 35 24.16 -24.16 12.34
C GLN A 35 23.93 -25.44 11.52
N GLY A 36 24.60 -25.56 10.37
CA GLY A 36 24.54 -26.74 9.52
C GLY A 36 23.41 -26.74 8.48
N PRO A 37 23.42 -27.74 7.58
CA PRO A 37 22.56 -27.77 6.39
C PRO A 37 21.06 -27.82 6.70
N GLU A 38 20.66 -28.52 7.76
CA GLU A 38 19.25 -28.63 8.13
C GLU A 38 18.68 -27.29 8.61
N ALA A 39 19.45 -26.54 9.40
CA ALA A 39 19.06 -25.22 9.87
C ALA A 39 18.97 -24.21 8.71
N VAL A 40 19.95 -24.26 7.79
CA VAL A 40 19.93 -23.47 6.54
C VAL A 40 18.66 -23.75 5.75
N ASN A 41 18.37 -25.03 5.48
CA ASN A 41 17.21 -25.45 4.70
C ASN A 41 15.90 -25.00 5.37
N THR A 42 15.77 -25.23 6.68
CA THR A 42 14.62 -24.78 7.47
C THR A 42 14.41 -23.26 7.38
N ARG A 43 15.50 -22.48 7.42
CA ARG A 43 15.43 -21.02 7.30
C ARG A 43 14.99 -20.57 5.92
N LEU A 44 15.46 -21.27 4.90
CA LEU A 44 15.14 -21.00 3.52
C LEU A 44 13.66 -21.27 3.21
N GLU A 45 13.15 -22.41 3.65
CA GLU A 45 11.74 -22.77 3.56
C GLU A 45 10.86 -21.80 4.35
N SER A 46 11.27 -21.43 5.56
CA SER A 46 10.55 -20.43 6.35
C SER A 46 10.52 -19.06 5.67
N CYS A 47 11.61 -18.65 5.00
CA CYS A 47 11.67 -17.40 4.27
C CYS A 47 10.72 -17.41 3.06
N SER A 48 10.77 -18.49 2.27
CA SER A 48 9.87 -18.69 1.12
C SER A 48 8.40 -18.72 1.55
N ARG A 49 8.07 -19.45 2.62
CA ARG A 49 6.70 -19.51 3.16
C ARG A 49 6.21 -18.13 3.61
N TYR A 50 7.04 -17.37 4.32
CA TYR A 50 6.68 -16.03 4.77
C TYR A 50 6.38 -15.11 3.58
N GLU A 51 7.25 -15.10 2.57
CA GLU A 51 7.05 -14.30 1.35
C GLU A 51 5.73 -14.66 0.65
N ASN A 52 5.44 -15.95 0.47
CA ASN A 52 4.20 -16.40 -0.14
C ASN A 52 2.97 -15.97 0.67
N THR A 53 2.96 -16.17 1.99
CA THR A 53 1.82 -15.75 2.83
C THR A 53 1.61 -14.23 2.83
N LEU A 54 2.70 -13.45 2.75
CA LEU A 54 2.62 -12.00 2.66
C LEU A 54 2.01 -11.57 1.33
N LEU A 55 2.38 -12.23 0.24
CA LEU A 55 1.90 -11.96 -1.11
C LEU A 55 0.41 -12.32 -1.25
N GLU A 56 0.00 -13.47 -0.72
CA GLU A 56 -1.42 -13.87 -0.63
C GLU A 56 -2.25 -12.83 0.13
N HIS A 57 -1.81 -12.45 1.33
CA HIS A 57 -2.51 -11.45 2.13
C HIS A 57 -2.58 -10.08 1.44
N ALA A 58 -1.51 -9.66 0.76
CA ALA A 58 -1.52 -8.42 -0.03
C ALA A 58 -2.54 -8.51 -1.18
N GLN A 59 -2.62 -9.64 -1.87
CA GLN A 59 -3.58 -9.87 -2.94
C GLN A 59 -5.03 -9.88 -2.44
N GLU A 60 -5.30 -10.52 -1.31
CA GLU A 60 -6.60 -10.49 -0.64
C GLU A 60 -7.02 -9.05 -0.29
N ARG A 61 -6.11 -8.27 0.30
CA ARG A 61 -6.36 -6.86 0.65
C ARG A 61 -6.67 -6.00 -0.56
N MET A 62 -5.93 -6.16 -1.66
CA MET A 62 -6.20 -5.45 -2.91
C MET A 62 -7.55 -5.84 -3.50
N SER A 63 -7.90 -7.13 -3.46
CA SER A 63 -9.18 -7.63 -3.97
C SER A 63 -10.36 -7.08 -3.15
N ALA A 64 -10.24 -7.08 -1.83
CA ALA A 64 -11.24 -6.49 -0.92
C ALA A 64 -11.39 -4.97 -1.14
N ALA A 65 -10.29 -4.24 -1.32
CA ALA A 65 -10.32 -2.82 -1.63
C ALA A 65 -11.00 -2.54 -2.98
N THR A 66 -10.72 -3.37 -3.99
CA THR A 66 -11.34 -3.26 -5.32
C THR A 66 -12.84 -3.51 -5.24
N ALA A 67 -13.28 -4.53 -4.50
CA ALA A 67 -14.69 -4.85 -4.26
C ALA A 67 -15.44 -3.72 -3.52
N ALA A 68 -14.79 -3.08 -2.54
CA ALA A 68 -15.38 -1.94 -1.82
C ALA A 68 -15.57 -0.72 -2.73
N VAL A 69 -14.65 -0.47 -3.66
CA VAL A 69 -14.75 0.62 -4.64
C VAL A 69 -15.86 0.35 -5.66
N SER A 70 -16.03 -0.88 -6.12
CA SER A 70 -17.15 -1.25 -7.02
C SER A 70 -18.51 -1.22 -6.33
N ALA A 71 -18.61 -1.71 -5.08
CA ALA A 71 -19.85 -1.60 -4.28
C ALA A 71 -20.25 -0.13 -4.00
N THR A 72 -19.26 0.74 -3.78
CA THR A 72 -19.50 2.19 -3.64
C THR A 72 -19.98 2.81 -4.97
N ARG A 73 -19.55 2.27 -6.11
CA ARG A 73 -19.92 2.78 -7.43
C ARG A 73 -21.31 2.35 -7.89
N GLU A 74 -21.77 1.16 -7.49
CA GLU A 74 -23.12 0.67 -7.80
C GLU A 74 -24.21 1.26 -6.89
N GLY A 75 -23.87 1.68 -5.66
CA GLY A 75 -24.81 2.28 -4.70
C GLY A 75 -24.79 3.81 -4.61
N SER A 76 -23.88 4.51 -5.30
CA SER A 76 -23.78 5.96 -5.19
C SER A 76 -24.76 6.66 -6.12
N THR A 77 -25.90 7.08 -5.55
CA THR A 77 -26.55 8.33 -5.91
C THR A 77 -25.58 9.48 -5.67
N ARG A 78 -24.54 9.61 -6.48
CA ARG A 78 -23.59 10.74 -6.39
C ARG A 78 -24.44 12.01 -6.48
N PRO A 79 -24.55 12.81 -5.41
CA PRO A 79 -25.36 14.01 -5.48
C PRO A 79 -24.77 14.88 -6.58
N LYS A 80 -25.64 15.36 -7.46
CA LYS A 80 -25.25 16.17 -8.62
C LYS A 80 -24.44 17.36 -8.07
N PRO A 81 -23.19 17.56 -8.52
CA PRO A 81 -22.37 18.66 -8.00
C PRO A 81 -23.12 19.97 -8.22
N LEU A 82 -23.28 20.75 -7.16
CA LEU A 82 -23.86 22.08 -7.26
C LEU A 82 -22.89 22.96 -8.05
N LEU A 83 -23.24 23.25 -9.30
CA LEU A 83 -22.46 24.13 -10.16
C LEU A 83 -22.84 25.58 -9.83
N VAL A 84 -22.11 26.20 -8.91
CA VAL A 84 -22.31 27.61 -8.54
C VAL A 84 -21.41 28.48 -9.43
N SER A 85 -22.03 29.29 -10.29
CA SER A 85 -21.31 30.29 -11.07
C SER A 85 -21.12 31.55 -10.23
N VAL A 86 -19.91 31.76 -9.75
CA VAL A 86 -19.53 32.97 -8.99
C VAL A 86 -18.91 33.97 -9.96
N LYS A 87 -19.45 35.19 -10.03
CA LYS A 87 -18.80 36.29 -10.76
C LYS A 87 -17.55 36.71 -10.00
N THR A 88 -16.40 36.73 -10.67
CA THR A 88 -15.15 37.22 -10.07
C THR A 88 -15.28 38.70 -9.74
N ILE A 89 -15.14 39.03 -8.45
CA ILE A 89 -15.22 40.41 -7.96
C ILE A 89 -13.82 40.99 -8.01
N GLU A 90 -13.54 41.78 -9.04
CA GLU A 90 -12.33 42.58 -9.14
C GLU A 90 -12.63 43.97 -8.53
N GLY A 91 -12.06 44.27 -7.36
CA GLY A 91 -12.17 45.61 -6.80
C GLY A 91 -11.97 45.70 -5.28
N LYS A 92 -10.79 46.18 -4.89
CA LYS A 92 -10.41 47.18 -3.85
C LYS A 92 -11.23 47.42 -2.56
N ASP A 93 -12.38 46.80 -2.31
CA ASP A 93 -13.15 46.94 -1.08
C ASP A 93 -13.29 45.59 -0.37
N ARG A 94 -12.56 45.46 0.73
CA ARG A 94 -12.45 44.26 1.58
C ARG A 94 -13.78 43.79 2.22
N TYR A 95 -14.91 44.42 1.90
CA TYR A 95 -16.24 44.08 2.42
C TYR A 95 -16.96 42.99 1.62
N ASN A 96 -16.40 42.50 0.52
CA ASN A 96 -17.08 41.54 -0.36
C ASN A 96 -16.96 40.06 0.06
N LEU A 97 -15.99 39.71 0.92
CA LEU A 97 -15.77 38.30 1.30
C LEU A 97 -16.87 37.76 2.22
N LEU A 98 -17.35 38.56 3.17
CA LEU A 98 -18.43 38.16 4.08
C LEU A 98 -19.76 37.96 3.34
N LEU A 99 -20.04 38.81 2.34
CA LEU A 99 -21.21 38.65 1.48
C LEU A 99 -21.10 37.37 0.63
N TRP A 100 -19.91 37.11 0.08
CA TRP A 100 -19.64 35.88 -0.67
C TRP A 100 -19.81 34.61 0.16
N THR A 101 -19.27 34.59 1.39
CA THR A 101 -19.46 33.46 2.33
C THR A 101 -20.95 33.24 2.61
N ARG A 102 -21.71 34.31 2.82
CA ARG A 102 -23.15 34.22 3.07
C ARG A 102 -23.94 33.68 1.87
N GLU A 103 -23.58 34.08 0.66
CA GLU A 103 -24.22 33.58 -0.57
C GLU A 103 -23.95 32.08 -0.79
N VAL A 104 -22.72 31.62 -0.54
CA VAL A 104 -22.36 30.19 -0.63
C VAL A 104 -23.12 29.37 0.43
N GLU A 105 -23.19 29.86 1.67
CA GLU A 105 -23.94 29.21 2.75
C GLU A 105 -25.43 29.07 2.39
N MET A 106 -26.05 30.12 1.83
CA MET A 106 -27.46 30.06 1.42
C MET A 106 -27.68 29.08 0.26
N ALA A 107 -26.81 29.09 -0.76
CA ALA A 107 -26.91 28.17 -1.88
C ALA A 107 -26.76 26.70 -1.45
N MET A 108 -25.87 26.42 -0.49
CA MET A 108 -25.74 25.09 0.11
C MET A 108 -26.97 24.71 0.93
N GLY A 109 -27.51 25.62 1.74
CA GLY A 109 -28.70 25.37 2.56
C GLY A 109 -29.96 25.09 1.74
N SER A 110 -30.16 25.79 0.62
CA SER A 110 -31.30 25.56 -0.28
C SER A 110 -31.21 24.27 -1.08
N ALA A 111 -30.02 23.70 -1.28
CA ALA A 111 -29.85 22.43 -1.97
C ALA A 111 -30.04 21.20 -1.07
N LEU A 112 -30.15 21.41 0.25
CA LEU A 112 -30.33 20.36 1.26
C LEU A 112 -31.79 20.20 1.71
N LEU A 113 -32.72 21.01 1.19
CA LEU A 113 -34.17 20.91 1.35
C LEU A 113 -34.82 20.34 0.08
#